data_AF-A0A1I6H638-F1
#
_entry.id   AF-A0A1I6H638-F1
#
_cell.length_a   1.000
_cell.length_b   1.000
_cell.length_c   1.000
_cell.angle_alpha   90.00
_cell.angle_beta   90.00
_cell.angle_gamma   90.00
#
_symmetry.space_group_name_H-M   'P 1'
#
loop_
_entity.id
_entity.type
_entity.pdbx_description
1 polymer ?
#
loop_
_entity_poly.entity_id
_entity_poly.type
_entity_poly.pdbx_seq_one_letter_code
_entity_poly.pdbx_strand_id
1 'polypeptide(L)'
;MMDHRFFHLWWLALAAALIPLLTIHTTFLVSVLEGHVDLCVPYWDSCTSISRTGRHGTSYFIFKGTMLPAALLGILFWWLNARWLRQLGIHSAGVAWIPWLGLIACVSLAAYTLALGHAGDGFNLIRRVGVVLYFSLTFICELLVSAALRGHPRWSNPGLRLLNLCQLTLAVGILSVILNGVVPEFYSHKDDAFEWILAFLINAHALWLALLWRKSRFRVRLWAG
;
A
#
# COMPACT_ATOMS: atom_id res chain seq x y z
N MET A 1 -8.41 -38.07 -14.81
CA MET A 1 -9.29 -36.89 -14.86
C MET A 1 -8.75 -35.91 -13.82
N MET A 2 -7.99 -34.89 -14.25
CA MET A 2 -7.38 -33.93 -13.32
C MET A 2 -8.47 -33.01 -12.75
N ASP A 3 -8.73 -33.10 -11.45
CA ASP A 3 -9.72 -32.27 -10.75
C ASP A 3 -9.24 -30.80 -10.75
N HIS A 4 -9.98 -29.92 -11.43
CA HIS A 4 -9.63 -28.50 -11.53
C HIS A 4 -10.34 -27.70 -10.45
N ARG A 5 -9.68 -27.54 -9.30
CA ARG A 5 -10.17 -26.65 -8.25
C ARG A 5 -9.88 -25.20 -8.61
N PHE A 6 -10.94 -24.42 -8.77
CA PHE A 6 -10.82 -22.97 -8.95
C PHE A 6 -11.06 -22.26 -7.63
N PHE A 7 -10.09 -21.46 -7.20
CA PHE A 7 -10.19 -20.64 -5.99
C PHE A 7 -10.49 -19.19 -6.35
N HIS A 8 -11.47 -18.61 -5.65
CA HIS A 8 -11.75 -17.18 -5.70
C HIS A 8 -10.68 -16.42 -4.90
N LEU A 9 -10.01 -15.44 -5.51
CA LEU A 9 -8.86 -14.76 -4.89
C LEU A 9 -9.16 -13.37 -4.35
N TRP A 10 -10.42 -12.94 -4.32
CA TRP A 10 -10.79 -11.59 -3.86
C TRP A 10 -10.48 -11.36 -2.38
N TRP A 11 -10.52 -12.41 -1.54
CA TRP A 11 -10.15 -12.32 -0.13
C TRP A 11 -8.66 -12.03 0.07
N LEU A 12 -7.82 -12.47 -0.87
CA LEU A 12 -6.38 -12.25 -0.84
C LEU A 12 -6.06 -10.78 -1.12
N ALA A 13 -6.71 -10.20 -2.14
CA ALA A 13 -6.65 -8.77 -2.40
C ALA A 13 -7.22 -7.95 -1.22
N LEU A 14 -8.31 -8.40 -0.61
CA LEU A 14 -8.88 -7.74 0.56
C LEU A 14 -7.91 -7.77 1.74
N ALA A 15 -7.26 -8.90 2.01
CA ALA A 15 -6.25 -9.02 3.04
C ALA A 15 -5.01 -8.15 2.75
N ALA A 16 -4.57 -8.07 1.49
CA ALA A 16 -3.44 -7.24 1.06
C ALA A 16 -3.68 -5.76 1.35
N ALA A 17 -4.93 -5.30 1.29
CA ALA A 17 -5.31 -3.92 1.56
C ALA A 17 -5.71 -3.66 3.02
N LEU A 18 -6.37 -4.61 3.69
CA LEU A 18 -6.80 -4.43 5.08
C LEU A 18 -5.69 -4.64 6.09
N ILE A 19 -4.76 -5.58 5.87
CA ILE A 19 -3.72 -5.86 6.87
C ILE A 19 -2.84 -4.61 7.13
N PRO A 20 -2.28 -3.91 6.12
CA PRO A 20 -1.52 -2.70 6.37
C PRO A 20 -2.35 -1.62 7.06
N LEU A 21 -3.58 -1.38 6.59
CA LEU A 21 -4.46 -0.36 7.14
C LEU A 21 -4.83 -0.63 8.60
N LEU A 22 -5.21 -1.87 8.93
CA LEU A 22 -5.51 -2.25 10.30
C LEU A 22 -4.24 -2.23 11.17
N THR A 23 -3.09 -2.63 10.62
CA THR A 23 -1.81 -2.58 11.35
C THR A 23 -1.52 -1.17 11.82
N ILE A 24 -1.52 -0.17 10.94
CA ILE A 24 -1.14 1.20 11.33
C ILE A 24 -2.08 1.79 12.39
N HIS A 25 -3.38 1.46 12.34
CA HIS A 25 -4.36 1.95 13.31
C HIS A 25 -4.29 1.20 14.64
N THR A 26 -4.08 -0.12 14.61
CA THR A 26 -3.91 -0.93 15.82
C THR A 26 -2.62 -0.57 16.54
N THR A 27 -1.52 -0.35 15.81
CA THR A 27 -0.24 0.06 16.41
C THR A 27 -0.32 1.47 16.97
N PHE A 28 -1.03 2.38 16.32
CA PHE A 28 -1.35 3.68 16.90
C PHE A 28 -2.12 3.55 18.22
N LEU A 29 -3.23 2.81 18.24
CA LEU A 29 -4.04 2.63 19.44
C LEU A 29 -3.23 2.00 20.58
N VAL A 30 -2.49 0.93 20.31
CA VAL A 30 -1.64 0.27 21.33
C VAL A 30 -0.55 1.22 21.82
N SER A 31 0.07 1.97 20.93
CA SER A 31 1.12 2.93 21.28
C SER A 31 0.57 4.09 22.14
N VAL A 32 -0.68 4.52 21.92
CA VAL A 32 -1.37 5.48 22.81
C VAL A 32 -1.61 4.87 24.18
N LEU A 33 -2.14 3.63 24.24
CA LEU A 33 -2.44 2.95 25.50
C LEU A 33 -1.19 2.69 26.35
N GLU A 34 -0.04 2.47 25.72
CA GLU A 34 1.25 2.28 26.37
C GLU A 34 1.99 3.60 26.68
N GLY A 35 1.41 4.76 26.34
CA GLY A 35 1.99 6.08 26.60
C GLY A 35 3.20 6.42 25.73
N HIS A 36 3.32 5.81 24.55
CA HIS A 36 4.41 6.03 23.61
C HIS A 36 4.11 7.13 22.58
N VAL A 37 2.83 7.42 22.31
CA VAL A 37 2.37 8.52 21.46
C VAL A 37 1.12 9.15 22.04
N ASP A 38 0.88 10.43 21.75
CA ASP A 38 -0.29 11.15 22.23
C ASP A 38 -1.57 10.73 21.47
N LEU A 39 -2.70 10.76 22.18
CA LEU A 39 -4.01 10.55 21.56
C LEU A 39 -4.39 11.78 20.72
N CYS A 40 -4.56 11.58 19.42
CA CYS A 40 -5.03 12.60 18.48
C CYS A 40 -5.75 11.95 17.29
N VAL A 41 -6.23 12.78 16.35
CA VAL A 41 -6.62 12.33 15.01
C VAL A 41 -5.42 12.52 14.06
N PRO A 42 -4.64 11.46 13.77
CA PRO A 42 -3.35 11.60 13.07
C PRO A 42 -3.48 12.17 11.65
N TYR A 43 -4.63 11.98 11.02
CA TYR A 43 -4.96 12.51 9.69
C TYR A 43 -5.06 14.04 9.63
N TRP A 44 -5.24 14.73 10.75
CA TRP A 44 -5.48 16.18 10.80
C TRP A 44 -4.52 16.91 11.75
N ASP A 45 -4.31 16.30 12.92
CA ASP A 45 -3.56 16.89 14.02
C ASP A 45 -2.05 16.69 13.86
N SER A 46 -1.62 15.77 12.98
CA SER A 46 -0.22 15.50 12.67
C SER A 46 0.64 15.16 13.90
N CYS A 47 0.04 14.54 14.93
CA CYS A 47 0.73 14.32 16.20
C CYS A 47 1.80 13.21 16.15
N THR A 48 1.68 12.28 15.20
CA THR A 48 2.61 11.15 15.09
C THR A 48 2.69 10.58 13.69
N SER A 49 3.90 10.31 13.20
CA SER A 49 4.13 9.47 12.01
C SER A 49 3.66 8.04 12.24
N ILE A 50 3.30 7.35 11.16
CA ILE A 50 3.03 5.90 11.19
C ILE A 50 4.26 5.17 11.74
N SER A 51 5.45 5.60 11.30
CA SER A 51 6.71 5.03 11.75
C SER A 51 6.90 5.07 13.26
N ARG A 52 6.48 6.14 13.94
CA ARG A 52 6.65 6.26 15.40
C ARG A 52 5.72 5.32 16.17
N THR A 53 4.52 5.05 15.65
CA THR A 53 3.52 4.18 16.30
C THR A 53 3.99 2.74 16.53
N GLY A 54 4.93 2.24 15.72
CA GLY A 54 5.41 0.86 15.79
C GLY A 54 6.80 0.68 16.41
N ARG A 55 7.39 1.68 17.08
CA ARG A 55 8.81 1.61 17.50
C ARG A 55 9.05 0.99 18.87
N HIS A 56 8.06 1.01 19.75
CA HIS A 56 8.25 0.70 21.17
C HIS A 56 7.17 -0.26 21.68
N GLY A 57 7.40 -0.84 22.86
CA GLY A 57 6.41 -1.65 23.56
C GLY A 57 5.84 -2.81 22.75
N THR A 58 4.56 -3.08 22.94
CA THR A 58 3.84 -4.15 22.23
C THR A 58 3.58 -3.77 20.78
N SER A 59 3.39 -2.48 20.48
CA SER A 59 3.13 -2.01 19.13
C SER A 59 4.28 -2.33 18.16
N TYR A 60 5.52 -2.41 18.65
CA TYR A 60 6.67 -2.91 17.89
C TYR A 60 6.50 -4.33 17.35
N PHE A 61 6.09 -5.26 18.21
CA PHE A 61 5.91 -6.65 17.81
C PHE A 61 4.68 -6.82 16.91
N ILE A 62 3.60 -6.08 17.17
CA ILE A 62 2.42 -6.06 16.30
C ILE A 62 2.80 -5.56 14.91
N PHE A 63 3.44 -4.39 14.83
CA PHE A 63 3.82 -3.78 13.55
C PHE A 63 4.68 -4.73 12.71
N LYS A 64 5.74 -5.32 13.28
CA LYS A 64 6.59 -6.26 12.54
C LYS A 64 5.87 -7.56 12.22
N GLY A 65 5.14 -8.10 13.19
CA GLY A 65 4.42 -9.36 13.07
C GLY A 65 3.35 -9.36 12.00
N THR A 66 2.73 -8.21 11.71
CA THR A 66 1.69 -8.09 10.67
C THR A 66 2.20 -7.47 9.36
N MET A 67 3.08 -6.46 9.42
CA MET A 67 3.53 -5.75 8.22
C MET A 67 4.51 -6.56 7.37
N LEU A 68 5.31 -7.47 7.97
CA LEU A 68 6.17 -8.39 7.21
C LEU A 68 5.35 -9.42 6.39
N PRO A 69 4.36 -10.12 6.98
CA PRO A 69 3.41 -10.91 6.18
C PRO A 69 2.65 -10.07 5.14
N ALA A 70 2.27 -8.83 5.48
CA ALA A 70 1.61 -7.93 4.54
C ALA A 70 2.50 -7.61 3.32
N ALA A 71 3.81 -7.43 3.51
CA ALA A 71 4.75 -7.26 2.41
C ALA A 71 4.77 -8.48 1.48
N LEU A 72 4.83 -9.70 2.02
CA LEU A 72 4.77 -10.92 1.21
C LEU A 72 3.45 -11.04 0.44
N LEU A 73 2.35 -10.72 1.13
CA LEU A 73 1.02 -10.69 0.53
C LEU A 73 0.91 -9.64 -0.57
N GLY A 74 1.56 -8.49 -0.40
CA GLY A 74 1.67 -7.42 -1.39
C GLY A 74 2.39 -7.86 -2.67
N ILE A 75 3.48 -8.63 -2.56
CA ILE A 75 4.17 -9.21 -3.73
C ILE A 75 3.20 -10.07 -4.53
N LEU A 76 2.48 -10.96 -3.84
CA LEU A 76 1.50 -11.84 -4.47
C LEU A 76 0.33 -11.04 -5.07
N PHE A 77 -0.15 -10.01 -4.38
CA PHE A 77 -1.20 -9.12 -4.85
C PHE A 77 -0.83 -8.43 -6.17
N TRP A 78 0.38 -7.87 -6.28
CA TRP A 78 0.81 -7.21 -7.52
C TRP A 78 1.02 -8.19 -8.67
N TRP A 79 1.62 -9.36 -8.39
CA TRP A 79 1.75 -10.42 -9.39
C TRP A 79 0.38 -10.88 -9.92
N LEU A 80 -0.58 -11.08 -9.02
CA LEU A 80 -1.94 -11.46 -9.36
C LEU A 80 -2.70 -10.36 -10.11
N ASN A 81 -2.47 -9.08 -9.83
CA ASN A 81 -3.07 -7.98 -10.61
C ASN A 81 -2.63 -8.05 -12.09
N ALA A 82 -1.35 -8.28 -12.35
CA ALA A 82 -0.87 -8.46 -13.73
C ALA A 82 -1.48 -9.70 -14.41
N ARG A 83 -1.70 -10.79 -13.65
CA ARG A 83 -2.37 -11.98 -14.17
C ARG A 83 -3.86 -11.73 -14.44
N TRP A 84 -4.53 -11.00 -13.55
CA TRP A 84 -5.93 -10.62 -13.68
C TRP A 84 -6.15 -9.75 -14.92
N LEU A 85 -5.34 -8.71 -15.13
CA LEU A 85 -5.41 -7.86 -16.31
C LEU A 85 -5.19 -8.65 -17.61
N ARG A 86 -4.25 -9.60 -17.62
CA ARG A 86 -4.05 -10.51 -18.76
C ARG A 86 -5.24 -11.43 -19.02
N GLN A 87 -5.90 -11.93 -17.97
CA GLN A 87 -7.15 -12.71 -18.14
C GLN A 87 -8.31 -11.87 -18.67
N LEU A 88 -8.28 -10.56 -18.46
CA LEU A 88 -9.20 -9.61 -19.11
C LEU A 88 -8.80 -9.30 -20.57
N GLY A 89 -7.76 -9.93 -21.11
CA GLY A 89 -7.26 -9.69 -22.47
C GLY A 89 -6.39 -8.44 -22.60
N ILE A 90 -5.93 -7.85 -21.50
CA ILE A 90 -5.08 -6.65 -21.52
C ILE A 90 -3.62 -7.07 -21.52
N HIS A 91 -2.94 -6.87 -22.65
CA HIS A 91 -1.53 -7.20 -22.86
C HIS A 91 -0.75 -5.93 -23.25
N SER A 92 -0.22 -5.23 -22.26
CA SER A 92 0.62 -4.04 -22.48
C SER A 92 1.94 -4.15 -21.72
N ALA A 93 2.94 -3.38 -22.14
CA ALA A 93 4.23 -3.32 -21.45
C ALA A 93 4.07 -2.90 -19.97
N GLY A 94 3.16 -1.96 -19.68
CA GLY A 94 2.83 -1.56 -18.31
C GLY A 94 2.37 -2.73 -17.45
N VAL A 95 1.47 -3.59 -17.98
CA VAL A 95 0.99 -4.78 -17.27
C VAL A 95 2.14 -5.77 -16.96
N ALA A 96 3.12 -5.88 -17.85
CA ALA A 96 4.28 -6.75 -17.65
C ALA A 96 5.22 -6.26 -16.52
N TRP A 97 5.27 -4.95 -16.26
CA TRP A 97 6.13 -4.35 -15.22
C TRP A 97 5.52 -4.37 -13.81
N ILE A 98 4.19 -4.45 -13.68
CA ILE A 98 3.50 -4.43 -12.37
C ILE A 98 4.10 -5.42 -11.35
N PRO A 99 4.38 -6.70 -11.68
CA PRO A 99 4.92 -7.64 -10.68
C PRO A 99 6.32 -7.26 -10.18
N TRP A 100 7.16 -6.70 -11.07
CA TRP A 100 8.53 -6.31 -10.73
C TRP A 100 8.56 -5.05 -9.85
N LEU A 101 7.76 -4.05 -10.23
CA LEU A 101 7.59 -2.84 -9.42
C LEU A 101 7.00 -3.17 -8.05
N GLY A 102 5.96 -4.01 -8.02
CA GLY A 102 5.34 -4.49 -6.78
C GLY A 102 6.30 -5.30 -5.90
N LEU A 103 7.15 -6.14 -6.50
CA LEU A 103 8.19 -6.87 -5.78
C LEU A 103 9.15 -5.91 -5.08
N ILE A 104 9.72 -4.95 -5.80
CA ILE A 104 10.67 -3.98 -5.24
C ILE A 104 9.98 -3.12 -4.16
N ALA A 105 8.74 -2.69 -4.40
CA ALA A 105 7.96 -1.94 -3.42
C ALA A 105 7.82 -2.72 -2.11
N CYS A 106 7.40 -3.98 -2.18
CA CYS A 106 7.15 -4.80 -1.00
C CYS A 106 8.43 -5.25 -0.29
N VAL A 107 9.52 -5.50 -1.02
CA VAL A 107 10.84 -5.72 -0.41
C VAL A 107 11.30 -4.47 0.33
N SER A 108 11.05 -3.28 -0.22
CA SER A 108 11.34 -2.00 0.43
C SER A 108 10.51 -1.82 1.71
N LEU A 109 9.23 -2.20 1.71
CA LEU A 109 8.38 -2.23 2.91
C LEU A 109 8.92 -3.20 3.97
N ALA A 110 9.38 -4.39 3.56
CA ALA A 110 9.96 -5.37 4.48
C ALA A 110 11.26 -4.83 5.11
N ALA A 111 12.15 -4.24 4.31
CA ALA A 111 13.38 -3.61 4.80
C ALA A 111 13.09 -2.45 5.77
N TYR A 112 12.14 -1.58 5.41
CA TYR A 112 11.64 -0.52 6.30
C TYR A 112 11.15 -1.09 7.64
N THR A 113 10.33 -2.14 7.58
CA THR A 113 9.73 -2.78 8.75
C THR A 113 10.80 -3.42 9.64
N LEU A 114 11.79 -4.09 9.07
CA LEU A 114 12.90 -4.69 9.83
C LEU A 114 13.75 -3.63 10.54
N ALA A 115 14.05 -2.53 9.86
CA ALA A 115 14.82 -1.42 10.41
C ALA A 115 14.08 -0.64 11.51
N LEU A 116 12.75 -0.74 11.57
CA LEU A 116 11.93 -0.06 12.56
C LEU A 116 12.29 -0.50 13.99
N GLY A 117 12.31 0.46 14.92
CA GLY A 117 12.71 0.24 16.32
C GLY A 117 14.22 0.14 16.58
N HIS A 118 15.06 0.23 15.55
CA HIS A 118 16.52 0.27 15.70
C HIS A 118 17.06 1.69 15.55
N ALA A 119 18.05 2.04 16.39
CA ALA A 119 18.73 3.32 16.38
C ALA A 119 19.99 3.30 15.51
N GLY A 120 20.35 4.45 14.95
CA GLY A 120 21.57 4.64 14.14
C GLY A 120 21.29 5.08 12.71
N ASP A 121 22.25 5.78 12.11
CA ASP A 121 22.08 6.44 10.80
C ASP A 121 21.81 5.44 9.67
N GLY A 122 22.40 4.25 9.72
CA GLY A 122 22.11 3.18 8.77
C GLY A 122 20.64 2.76 8.78
N PHE A 123 20.05 2.55 9.97
CA PHE A 123 18.63 2.21 10.09
C PHE A 123 17.72 3.39 9.75
N ASN A 124 18.13 4.63 10.04
CA ASN A 124 17.42 5.84 9.61
C ASN A 124 17.35 5.93 8.08
N LEU A 125 18.46 5.66 7.39
CA LEU A 125 18.52 5.67 5.93
C LEU A 125 17.64 4.56 5.34
N ILE A 126 17.73 3.33 5.85
CA ILE A 126 16.89 2.20 5.39
C ILE A 126 15.40 2.54 5.55
N ARG A 127 15.01 3.15 6.68
CA ARG A 127 13.61 3.53 6.90
C ARG A 127 13.16 4.60 5.90
N ARG A 128 13.97 5.64 5.68
CA ARG A 128 13.65 6.71 4.72
C ARG A 128 13.56 6.18 3.29
N VAL A 129 14.55 5.42 2.83
CA VAL A 129 14.58 4.88 1.47
C VAL A 129 13.46 3.85 1.28
N GLY A 130 13.27 2.96 2.27
CA GLY A 130 12.29 1.90 2.21
C GLY A 130 10.86 2.41 2.10
N VAL A 131 10.48 3.42 2.90
CA VAL A 131 9.12 3.99 2.86
C VAL A 131 8.87 4.77 1.57
N VAL A 132 9.86 5.55 1.09
CA VAL A 132 9.75 6.30 -0.17
C VAL A 132 9.61 5.38 -1.37
N LEU A 133 10.45 4.34 -1.45
CA LEU A 133 10.37 3.34 -2.53
C LEU A 133 9.05 2.57 -2.47
N TYR A 134 8.61 2.15 -1.28
CA TYR A 134 7.33 1.48 -1.13
C TYR A 134 6.17 2.33 -1.65
N PHE A 135 6.00 3.56 -1.17
CA PHE A 135 4.90 4.42 -1.62
C PHE A 135 4.97 4.76 -3.11
N SER A 136 6.15 5.16 -3.59
CA SER A 136 6.32 5.58 -4.98
C SER A 136 6.05 4.45 -5.98
N LEU A 137 6.63 3.27 -5.74
CA LEU A 137 6.47 2.12 -6.65
C LEU A 137 5.08 1.51 -6.56
N THR A 138 4.47 1.48 -5.36
CA THR A 138 3.07 1.07 -5.17
C THR A 138 2.14 1.99 -5.95
N PHE A 139 2.33 3.31 -5.84
CA PHE A 139 1.55 4.29 -6.60
C PHE A 139 1.70 4.11 -8.12
N ILE A 140 2.90 3.82 -8.62
CA ILE A 140 3.10 3.52 -10.05
C ILE A 140 2.31 2.27 -10.45
N CYS A 141 2.33 1.20 -9.63
CA CYS A 141 1.51 0.01 -9.89
C CYS A 141 0.01 0.34 -9.94
N GLU A 142 -0.49 1.17 -9.03
CA GLU A 142 -1.87 1.63 -9.01
C GLU A 142 -2.24 2.39 -10.30
N LEU A 143 -1.37 3.31 -10.74
CA LEU A 143 -1.54 4.04 -11.99
C LEU A 143 -1.60 3.10 -13.19
N LEU A 144 -0.67 2.13 -13.28
CA LEU A 144 -0.60 1.18 -14.39
C LEU A 144 -1.86 0.30 -14.46
N VAL A 145 -2.33 -0.22 -13.31
CA VAL A 145 -3.58 -1.01 -13.26
C VAL A 145 -4.77 -0.15 -13.67
N SER A 146 -4.86 1.08 -13.16
CA SER A 146 -6.00 1.97 -13.41
C SER A 146 -6.06 2.41 -14.88
N ALA A 147 -4.91 2.73 -15.47
CA ALA A 147 -4.79 3.06 -16.89
C ALA A 147 -5.15 1.87 -17.78
N ALA A 148 -4.67 0.67 -17.44
CA ALA A 148 -5.02 -0.57 -18.15
C ALA A 148 -6.54 -0.82 -18.13
N LEU A 149 -7.19 -0.66 -16.97
CA LEU A 149 -8.64 -0.82 -16.84
C LEU A 149 -9.42 0.26 -17.59
N ARG A 150 -8.95 1.52 -17.57
CA ARG A 150 -9.58 2.62 -18.32
C ARG A 150 -9.64 2.32 -19.82
N GLY A 151 -8.60 1.70 -20.36
CA GLY A 151 -8.53 1.31 -21.78
C GLY A 151 -9.42 0.12 -22.16
N HIS A 152 -10.00 -0.60 -21.19
CA HIS A 152 -10.80 -1.79 -21.47
C HIS A 152 -12.30 -1.45 -21.65
N PRO A 153 -12.99 -1.93 -22.71
CA PRO A 153 -14.38 -1.55 -23.03
C PRO A 153 -15.38 -1.71 -21.87
N ARG A 154 -15.30 -2.84 -21.15
CA ARG A 154 -16.18 -3.14 -20.01
C ARG A 154 -15.75 -2.52 -18.67
N TRP A 155 -14.49 -2.16 -18.51
CA TRP A 155 -13.91 -1.75 -17.22
C TRP A 155 -13.45 -0.28 -17.21
N SER A 156 -13.77 0.47 -18.27
CA SER A 156 -13.38 1.86 -18.46
C SER A 156 -13.84 2.77 -17.31
N ASN A 157 -15.09 2.65 -16.89
CA ASN A 157 -15.65 3.45 -15.79
C ASN A 157 -14.97 3.18 -14.43
N PRO A 158 -14.84 1.93 -13.95
CA PRO A 158 -14.01 1.63 -12.79
C PRO A 158 -12.56 2.11 -12.92
N GLY A 159 -11.93 1.91 -14.08
CA GLY A 159 -10.56 2.35 -14.35
C GLY A 159 -10.40 3.87 -14.24
N LEU A 160 -11.36 4.64 -14.76
CA LEU A 160 -11.39 6.10 -14.63
C LEU A 160 -11.53 6.54 -13.16
N ARG A 161 -12.39 5.90 -12.38
CA ARG A 161 -12.54 6.22 -10.94
C ARG A 161 -11.26 5.92 -10.14
N LEU A 162 -10.60 4.81 -10.44
CA LEU A 162 -9.29 4.50 -9.85
C LEU A 162 -8.21 5.50 -10.27
N LEU A 163 -8.21 5.96 -11.53
CA LEU A 163 -7.31 7.03 -11.98
C LEU A 163 -7.58 8.36 -11.26
N ASN A 164 -8.85 8.71 -11.02
CA ASN A 164 -9.18 9.91 -10.25
C ASN A 164 -8.65 9.80 -8.81
N LEU A 165 -8.70 8.60 -8.22
CA LEU A 165 -8.09 8.36 -6.92
C LEU A 165 -6.56 8.51 -6.99
N CYS A 166 -5.90 7.98 -8.02
CA CYS A 166 -4.46 8.21 -8.22
C CYS A 166 -4.13 9.71 -8.43
N GLN A 167 -4.97 10.46 -9.14
CA GLN A 167 -4.80 11.91 -9.30
C GLN A 167 -4.91 12.64 -7.97
N LEU A 168 -5.85 12.23 -7.11
CA LEU A 168 -5.96 12.75 -5.74
C LEU A 168 -4.71 12.43 -4.92
N THR A 169 -4.25 11.17 -4.93
CA THR A 169 -3.03 10.75 -4.23
C THR A 169 -1.82 11.57 -4.70
N LEU A 170 -1.68 11.76 -6.01
CA LEU A 170 -0.61 12.57 -6.60
C LEU A 170 -0.72 14.04 -6.19
N ALA A 171 -1.91 14.62 -6.22
CA ALA A 171 -2.13 16.00 -5.82
C ALA A 171 -1.75 16.22 -4.35
N VAL A 172 -2.12 15.29 -3.45
CA VAL A 172 -1.70 15.30 -2.04
C VAL A 172 -0.18 15.21 -1.91
N GLY A 173 0.46 14.29 -2.65
CA GLY A 173 1.92 14.14 -2.62
C GLY A 173 2.67 15.37 -3.16
N ILE A 174 2.21 15.95 -4.26
CA ILE A 174 2.76 17.19 -4.83
C ILE A 174 2.57 18.35 -3.86
N LEU A 175 1.38 18.49 -3.26
CA LEU A 175 1.11 19.52 -2.27
C LEU A 175 2.06 19.39 -1.08
N SER A 176 2.30 18.17 -0.58
CA SER A 176 3.28 17.88 0.47
C SER A 176 4.69 18.41 0.11
N VAL A 177 5.16 18.14 -1.11
CA VAL A 177 6.48 18.59 -1.57
C VAL A 177 6.54 20.11 -1.76
N ILE A 178 5.49 20.72 -2.32
CA ILE A 178 5.41 22.18 -2.50
C ILE A 178 5.43 22.88 -1.15
N LEU A 179 4.61 22.43 -0.19
CA LEU A 179 4.57 23.04 1.15
C LEU A 179 5.91 22.93 1.87
N ASN A 180 6.59 21.78 1.74
CA ASN A 180 7.94 21.61 2.29
C ASN A 180 8.94 22.61 1.68
N GLY A 181 8.80 22.97 0.40
CA GLY A 181 9.69 23.92 -0.28
C GLY A 181 9.35 25.39 -0.06
N VAL A 182 8.07 25.74 0.09
CA VAL A 182 7.59 27.13 0.13
C VAL A 182 7.37 27.62 1.57
N VAL A 183 6.84 26.77 2.45
CA VAL A 183 6.52 27.09 3.84
C VAL A 183 6.98 25.95 4.77
N PRO A 184 8.30 25.68 4.85
CA PRO A 184 8.84 24.53 5.58
C PRO A 184 8.45 24.50 7.06
N GLU A 185 8.36 25.66 7.71
CA GLU A 185 7.90 25.75 9.10
C GLU A 185 6.45 25.32 9.27
N PHE A 186 5.55 25.66 8.33
CA PHE A 186 4.18 25.17 8.40
C PHE A 186 4.11 23.67 8.09
N TYR A 187 4.89 23.22 7.11
CA TYR A 187 4.91 21.82 6.67
C TYR A 187 5.41 20.87 7.76
N SER A 188 6.45 21.25 8.53
CA SER A 188 6.99 20.40 9.60
C SER A 188 5.99 20.12 10.73
N HIS A 189 4.91 20.90 10.83
CA HIS A 189 3.80 20.64 11.76
C HIS A 189 2.70 19.75 11.14
N LYS A 190 2.83 19.34 9.87
CA LYS A 190 1.79 18.66 9.08
C LYS A 190 2.27 17.45 8.29
N ASP A 191 3.58 17.18 8.28
CA ASP A 191 4.20 16.12 7.48
C ASP A 191 3.68 14.72 7.86
N ASP A 192 3.50 14.46 9.16
CA ASP A 192 2.92 13.21 9.65
C ASP A 192 1.49 13.04 9.10
N ALA A 193 0.65 14.08 9.10
CA ALA A 193 -0.72 13.99 8.55
C ALA A 193 -0.72 13.64 7.04
N PHE A 194 0.21 14.19 6.25
CA PHE A 194 0.37 13.81 4.84
C PHE A 194 0.73 12.32 4.69
N GLU A 195 1.62 11.78 5.54
CA GLU A 195 1.97 10.35 5.55
C GLU A 195 0.72 9.49 5.76
N TRP A 196 -0.11 9.82 6.75
CA TRP A 196 -1.35 9.08 7.04
C TRP A 196 -2.35 9.15 5.89
N ILE A 197 -2.57 10.33 5.31
CA ILE A 197 -3.48 10.51 4.17
C ILE A 197 -3.00 9.69 2.97
N LEU A 198 -1.72 9.75 2.62
CA LEU A 198 -1.15 9.00 1.51
C LEU A 198 -1.27 7.48 1.73
N ALA A 199 -0.97 7.01 2.94
CA ALA A 199 -1.15 5.61 3.32
C ALA A 199 -2.61 5.15 3.16
N PHE A 200 -3.56 5.97 3.58
CA PHE A 200 -4.99 5.67 3.42
C PHE A 200 -5.41 5.62 1.95
N LEU A 201 -5.03 6.60 1.13
CA LEU A 201 -5.44 6.68 -0.27
C LEU A 201 -4.93 5.48 -1.09
N ILE A 202 -3.68 5.07 -0.86
CA ILE A 202 -3.08 3.87 -1.47
C ILE A 202 -3.83 2.60 -1.04
N ASN A 203 -4.11 2.44 0.25
CA ASN A 203 -4.90 1.29 0.72
C ASN A 203 -6.35 1.32 0.20
N ALA A 204 -6.97 2.49 0.06
CA ALA A 204 -8.31 2.63 -0.52
C ALA A 204 -8.34 2.19 -1.99
N HIS A 205 -7.29 2.46 -2.76
CA HIS A 205 -7.14 1.96 -4.12
C HIS A 205 -7.07 0.43 -4.16
N ALA A 206 -6.21 -0.16 -3.33
CA ALA A 206 -6.07 -1.61 -3.21
C ALA A 206 -7.38 -2.29 -2.75
N LEU A 207 -8.12 -1.69 -1.81
CA LEU A 207 -9.46 -2.15 -1.40
C LEU A 207 -10.43 -2.18 -2.57
N TRP A 208 -10.43 -1.13 -3.40
CA TRP A 208 -11.28 -1.07 -4.58
C TRP A 208 -10.89 -2.15 -5.60
N LEU A 209 -9.59 -2.40 -5.82
CA LEU A 209 -9.14 -3.51 -6.66
C LEU A 209 -9.65 -4.87 -6.14
N ALA A 210 -9.68 -5.10 -4.83
CA ALA A 210 -10.26 -6.31 -4.24
C ALA A 210 -11.76 -6.47 -4.60
N LEU A 211 -12.53 -5.38 -4.58
CA LEU A 211 -13.93 -5.36 -5.01
C LEU A 211 -14.07 -5.65 -6.51
N LEU A 212 -13.15 -5.16 -7.35
CA LEU A 212 -13.15 -5.45 -8.79
C LEU A 212 -12.76 -6.89 -9.10
N TRP A 213 -11.85 -7.50 -8.34
CA TRP A 213 -11.55 -8.94 -8.41
C TRP A 213 -12.78 -9.77 -8.05
N ARG A 214 -13.52 -9.37 -7.00
CA ARG A 214 -14.79 -10.02 -6.64
C ARG A 214 -15.82 -9.90 -7.77
N LYS A 215 -15.99 -8.71 -8.34
CA LYS A 215 -16.94 -8.44 -9.44
C LYS A 215 -16.59 -9.18 -10.73
N SER A 216 -15.30 -9.28 -11.06
CA SER A 216 -14.82 -10.02 -12.24
C SER A 216 -14.80 -11.53 -12.02
N ARG A 217 -15.09 -12.02 -10.80
CA ARG A 217 -14.95 -13.41 -10.40
C ARG A 217 -13.57 -13.96 -10.75
N PHE A 218 -12.52 -13.18 -10.50
CA PHE A 218 -11.15 -13.58 -10.80
C PHE A 218 -10.78 -14.91 -10.11
N ARG A 219 -10.24 -15.86 -10.90
CA ARG A 219 -9.82 -17.19 -10.44
C ARG A 219 -8.47 -17.54 -11.06
N VAL A 220 -7.66 -18.25 -10.28
CA VAL A 220 -6.42 -18.86 -10.77
C VAL A 220 -6.58 -20.37 -10.78
N ARG A 221 -6.13 -20.99 -11.88
CA ARG A 221 -5.98 -22.43 -11.98
C ARG A 221 -4.64 -22.81 -11.36
N LEU A 222 -4.68 -23.48 -10.21
CA LEU A 222 -3.52 -24.15 -9.64
C LEU A 222 -3.46 -25.55 -10.28
N TRP A 223 -2.32 -25.91 -10.85
CA TRP A 223 -2.05 -27.29 -11.18
C TRP A 223 -1.61 -27.98 -9.89
N ALA A 224 -2.49 -28.77 -9.29
CA ALA A 224 -2.07 -29.81 -8.36
C ALA A 224 -1.63 -31.00 -9.23
N GLY A 225 -0.37 -31.41 -9.07
CA GLY A 225 0.22 -32.55 -9.77
C GLY A 225 -0.46 -33.86 -9.40
#